data_AF-A0A5J4TRS3-F1
#
_entry.id   AF-A0A5J4TRS3-F1
#
_cell.length_a   1.000
_cell.length_b   1.000
_cell.length_c   1.000
_cell.angle_alpha   90.00
_cell.angle_beta   90.00
_cell.angle_gamma   90.00
#
_symmetry.space_group_name_H-M   'P 1'
#
loop_
_entity.id
_entity.type
_entity.pdbx_description
1 polymer ?
#
loop_
_entity_poly.entity_id
_entity_poly.type
_entity_poly.pdbx_seq_one_letter_code
_entity_poly.pdbx_strand_id
1 'polypeptide(L)'
;LGGNSKILRPSPAISHSSILEHAQNTKTSLSIAHSIKSSPNTCSFNVSQTITEDYHKVADVLEQGCEESDGYEITLLDSEHQEYLTLSIDSSVLIKGGREIPTIWSLNDTYVFIIYLNQGKHTLLNIEFKFSLVNFAGKPMVKASYTSKVEIVDSTFNGISQTEISNNSMIIIAFCKEIILKNCTFQNASIYTDYQLITISASVDDAHVVIQDCKFINIKLNEDIHMATLQIAVNSTHKIEITGNTFTKCLNSESLVGALLIGDQSELNDTNTIIINNNTFSQNSGNYSGGFLLFTNNPFSNYNINNNTFSSNTNNQTKGVGKDSYLMFKDLKDDLTEDIVRSAITSMFNNSISDADKDSVHYTLSLDDEIVIEGSITLPSIPPPEPSPPGPVPPEPVPPEPVPKKKHLSIYYIIGISVGSFVIIVVIISIIIGVVLYKR
;
A
#
# COMPACT_ATOMS: atom_id res chain seq x y z
N LEU A 1 -7.16 -37.33 -32.70
CA LEU A 1 -7.92 -36.14 -33.16
C LEU A 1 -9.16 -36.04 -32.28
N GLY A 2 -9.07 -35.26 -31.21
CA GLY A 2 -10.10 -35.14 -30.18
C GLY A 2 -9.62 -34.13 -29.15
N GLY A 3 -9.48 -32.88 -29.59
CA GLY A 3 -9.06 -31.77 -28.76
C GLY A 3 -10.22 -31.27 -27.91
N ASN A 4 -10.12 -31.41 -26.60
CA ASN A 4 -11.02 -30.75 -25.66
C ASN A 4 -10.70 -29.26 -25.61
N SER A 5 -11.49 -28.43 -26.30
CA SER A 5 -11.44 -26.97 -26.13
C SER A 5 -12.03 -26.61 -24.76
N LYS A 6 -11.18 -26.35 -23.77
CA LYS A 6 -11.59 -25.62 -22.56
C LYS A 6 -11.80 -24.16 -22.96
N ILE A 7 -13.05 -23.81 -23.26
CA ILE A 7 -13.56 -22.45 -23.43
C ILE A 7 -13.29 -21.68 -22.12
N LEU A 8 -12.93 -20.40 -22.21
CA LEU A 8 -12.94 -19.45 -21.08
C LEU A 8 -14.33 -19.54 -20.41
N ARG A 9 -14.40 -20.23 -19.28
CA ARG A 9 -15.66 -20.38 -18.55
C ARG A 9 -15.89 -19.08 -17.78
N PRO A 10 -16.97 -18.33 -18.04
CA PRO A 10 -17.37 -17.28 -17.12
C PRO A 10 -17.57 -17.91 -15.75
N SER A 11 -17.04 -17.27 -14.70
CA SER A 11 -17.26 -17.70 -13.32
C SER A 11 -18.77 -17.83 -13.08
N PRO A 12 -19.23 -18.91 -12.40
CA PRO A 12 -20.64 -19.05 -12.08
C PRO A 12 -21.09 -17.84 -11.26
N ALA A 13 -22.11 -17.15 -11.74
CA ALA A 13 -22.72 -16.03 -11.06
C ALA A 13 -23.24 -16.50 -9.70
N ILE A 14 -22.63 -16.01 -8.62
CA ILE A 14 -23.15 -16.19 -7.27
C ILE A 14 -24.38 -15.29 -7.16
N SER A 15 -25.57 -15.86 -7.31
CA SER A 15 -26.80 -15.20 -6.91
C SER A 15 -26.93 -15.27 -5.39
N HIS A 16 -27.09 -14.13 -4.72
CA HIS A 16 -28.28 -13.81 -3.92
C HIS A 16 -28.03 -12.61 -3.01
N SER A 17 -28.93 -11.63 -3.14
CA SER A 17 -29.61 -10.90 -2.05
C SER A 17 -29.07 -11.12 -0.62
N SER A 18 -28.07 -10.35 -0.19
CA SER A 18 -27.84 -10.01 1.24
C SER A 18 -26.85 -8.86 1.52
N ILE A 19 -26.42 -8.06 0.53
CA ILE A 19 -25.33 -7.06 0.71
C ILE A 19 -25.85 -5.63 0.68
N LEU A 20 -26.95 -5.35 1.38
CA LEU A 20 -27.49 -3.98 1.50
C LEU A 20 -27.77 -3.63 2.96
N GLU A 21 -26.75 -3.74 3.82
CA GLU A 21 -26.86 -3.23 5.20
C GLU A 21 -25.52 -2.83 5.86
N HIS A 22 -24.43 -2.61 5.11
CA HIS A 22 -23.11 -2.31 5.72
C HIS A 22 -22.42 -1.02 5.26
N ALA A 23 -23.11 -0.13 4.53
CA ALA A 23 -22.49 1.08 3.98
C ALA A 23 -22.66 2.38 4.80
N GLN A 24 -23.14 2.34 6.06
CA GLN A 24 -23.47 3.59 6.79
C GLN A 24 -22.90 3.75 8.21
N ASN A 25 -21.73 3.20 8.54
CA ASN A 25 -21.06 3.54 9.81
C ASN A 25 -19.56 3.87 9.66
N THR A 26 -19.27 5.02 9.03
CA THR A 26 -17.99 5.73 9.16
C THR A 26 -18.07 6.70 10.33
N LYS A 27 -17.78 6.24 11.54
CA LYS A 27 -17.29 7.07 12.64
C LYS A 27 -16.61 6.21 13.70
N THR A 28 -15.37 6.59 14.02
CA THR A 28 -14.45 6.03 15.03
C THR A 28 -13.86 4.65 14.74
N SER A 29 -12.72 4.60 14.04
CA SER A 29 -11.81 3.45 14.10
C SER A 29 -11.04 3.50 15.43
N LEU A 30 -11.57 2.87 16.47
CA LEU A 30 -10.73 2.34 17.53
C LEU A 30 -10.00 1.13 16.94
N SER A 31 -8.67 1.12 16.99
CA SER A 31 -7.87 -0.05 16.67
C SER A 31 -8.26 -1.18 17.63
N ILE A 32 -8.99 -2.17 17.14
CA ILE A 32 -9.16 -3.43 17.86
C ILE A 32 -7.78 -4.08 17.87
N ALA A 33 -7.07 -3.96 18.98
CA ALA A 33 -5.81 -4.67 19.19
C ALA A 33 -6.07 -6.17 18.92
N HIS A 34 -5.47 -6.72 17.87
CA HIS A 34 -5.49 -8.16 17.65
C HIS A 34 -4.66 -8.81 18.77
N SER A 35 -5.35 -9.30 19.81
CA SER A 35 -4.71 -10.11 20.84
C SER A 35 -4.47 -11.51 20.26
N ILE A 36 -3.26 -11.72 19.72
CA ILE A 36 -2.76 -13.07 19.48
C ILE A 36 -2.51 -13.70 20.86
N LYS A 37 -3.30 -14.71 21.21
CA LYS A 37 -3.17 -15.43 22.48
C LYS A 37 -1.90 -16.28 22.43
N SER A 38 -1.00 -16.11 23.40
CA SER A 38 0.22 -16.93 23.47
C SER A 38 -0.13 -18.41 23.62
N SER A 39 0.60 -19.26 22.89
CA SER A 39 0.50 -20.71 23.01
C SER A 39 1.32 -21.17 24.20
N PRO A 40 0.88 -22.19 24.97
CA PRO A 40 1.69 -22.75 26.05
C PRO A 40 3.00 -23.38 25.57
N ASN A 41 3.14 -23.68 24.27
CA ASN A 41 4.32 -24.30 23.67
C ASN A 41 5.16 -23.27 22.89
N THR A 42 5.39 -22.09 23.46
CA THR A 42 6.17 -21.01 22.83
C THR A 42 7.19 -20.45 23.83
N CYS A 43 8.44 -20.31 23.41
CA CYS A 43 9.44 -19.63 24.22
C CYS A 43 9.16 -18.13 24.21
N SER A 44 8.68 -17.61 25.34
CA SER A 44 8.28 -16.22 25.49
C SER A 44 9.39 -15.40 26.13
N PHE A 45 9.79 -14.31 25.48
CA PHE A 45 10.85 -13.43 25.94
C PHE A 45 10.43 -11.95 25.85
N ASN A 46 10.98 -11.16 26.78
CA ASN A 46 10.89 -9.71 26.74
C ASN A 46 12.24 -9.12 26.33
N VAL A 47 12.19 -8.07 25.52
CA VAL A 47 13.35 -7.27 25.14
C VAL A 47 13.10 -5.83 25.55
N SER A 48 14.04 -5.26 26.30
CA SER A 48 14.05 -3.85 26.69
C SER A 48 15.47 -3.32 26.67
N GLN A 49 15.68 -2.18 26.01
CA GLN A 49 16.91 -1.40 26.02
C GLN A 49 17.01 -0.46 27.24
N THR A 50 15.93 -0.31 28.02
CA THR A 50 15.91 0.57 29.21
C THR A 50 15.92 -0.17 30.55
N ILE A 51 15.47 -1.42 30.60
CA ILE A 51 15.48 -2.26 31.81
C ILE A 51 16.77 -3.08 31.88
N THR A 52 17.58 -2.88 32.92
CA THR A 52 18.94 -3.46 33.04
C THR A 52 18.97 -4.99 33.16
N GLU A 53 17.92 -5.62 33.67
CA GLU A 53 17.88 -7.07 33.91
C GLU A 53 17.28 -7.87 32.73
N ASP A 54 16.74 -7.18 31.72
CA ASP A 54 16.14 -7.80 30.54
C ASP A 54 17.15 -7.97 29.40
N TYR A 55 16.78 -8.76 28.38
CA TYR A 55 17.54 -8.80 27.13
C TYR A 55 17.46 -7.45 26.41
N HIS A 56 18.59 -6.93 25.96
CA HIS A 56 18.64 -5.63 25.27
C HIS A 56 18.49 -5.73 23.75
N LYS A 57 18.59 -6.94 23.18
CA LYS A 57 18.48 -7.20 21.75
C LYS A 57 17.66 -8.46 21.49
N VAL A 58 16.96 -8.46 20.37
CA VAL A 58 16.27 -9.64 19.85
C VAL A 58 17.28 -10.73 19.49
N ALA A 59 18.44 -10.37 18.93
CA ALA A 59 19.50 -11.34 18.64
C ALA A 59 19.93 -12.14 19.88
N ASP A 60 20.09 -11.49 21.03
CA ASP A 60 20.52 -12.14 22.28
C ASP A 60 19.49 -13.17 22.80
N VAL A 61 18.20 -12.91 22.54
CA VAL A 61 17.09 -13.84 22.81
C VAL A 61 17.17 -15.06 21.90
N LEU A 62 17.41 -14.85 20.61
CA LEU A 62 17.50 -15.95 19.63
C LEU A 62 18.69 -16.87 19.89
N GLU A 63 19.75 -16.37 20.55
CA GLU A 63 20.91 -17.17 20.97
C GLU A 63 20.61 -18.11 22.15
N GLN A 64 19.52 -17.90 22.91
CA GLN A 64 19.17 -18.78 24.03
C GLN A 64 18.72 -20.17 23.56
N GLY A 65 18.31 -20.31 22.30
CA GLY A 65 17.67 -21.51 21.80
C GLY A 65 16.21 -21.62 22.27
N CYS A 66 15.41 -22.35 21.50
CA CYS A 66 14.04 -22.67 21.85
C CYS A 66 13.74 -24.08 21.36
N GLU A 67 13.40 -24.96 22.30
CA GLU A 67 13.04 -26.35 22.02
C GLU A 67 11.53 -26.53 21.80
N GLU A 68 10.74 -25.47 22.05
CA GLU A 68 9.30 -25.49 21.89
C GLU A 68 8.88 -25.49 20.41
N SER A 69 7.84 -26.26 20.08
CA SER A 69 7.40 -26.48 18.70
C SER A 69 6.86 -25.24 18.01
N ASP A 70 6.30 -24.29 18.78
CA ASP A 70 5.70 -23.08 18.21
C ASP A 70 6.73 -21.94 18.13
N GLY A 71 7.97 -22.20 18.52
CA GLY A 71 9.11 -21.29 18.36
C GLY A 71 9.10 -20.14 19.37
N TYR A 72 9.44 -18.95 18.88
CA TYR A 72 9.70 -17.76 19.71
C TYR A 72 8.54 -16.77 19.67
N GLU A 73 8.23 -16.20 20.84
CA GLU A 73 7.40 -15.01 21.00
C GLU A 73 8.22 -13.95 21.74
N ILE A 74 8.55 -12.87 21.04
CA ILE A 74 9.45 -11.81 21.53
C ILE A 74 8.66 -10.51 21.62
N THR A 75 8.58 -9.95 22.82
CA THR A 75 7.85 -8.70 23.10
C THR A 75 8.84 -7.56 23.34
N LEU A 76 8.74 -6.51 22.53
CA LEU A 76 9.51 -5.28 22.70
C LEU A 76 8.82 -4.38 23.73
N LEU A 77 9.40 -4.20 24.92
CA LEU A 77 8.77 -3.47 26.02
C LEU A 77 8.89 -1.95 25.91
N ASP A 78 9.92 -1.48 25.20
CA ASP A 78 10.18 -0.06 25.00
C ASP A 78 9.36 0.54 23.85
N SER A 79 9.13 1.84 23.93
CA SER A 79 8.48 2.59 22.84
C SER A 79 9.39 2.76 21.63
N GLU A 80 10.71 2.67 21.83
CA GLU A 80 11.71 2.74 20.77
C GLU A 80 12.66 1.56 20.92
N HIS A 81 13.00 0.95 19.79
CA HIS A 81 13.96 -0.14 19.71
C HIS A 81 14.94 0.13 18.58
N GLN A 82 16.24 0.02 18.90
CA GLN A 82 17.31 0.23 17.93
C GLN A 82 18.12 -1.04 17.77
N GLU A 83 17.93 -1.73 16.66
CA GLU A 83 18.64 -2.96 16.35
C GLU A 83 18.62 -3.23 14.85
N TYR A 84 19.77 -3.64 14.32
CA TYR A 84 19.85 -4.36 13.07
C TYR A 84 19.67 -5.84 13.34
N LEU A 85 18.76 -6.50 12.63
CA LEU A 85 18.43 -7.90 12.87
C LEU A 85 18.47 -8.73 11.59
N THR A 86 19.18 -9.84 11.62
CA THR A 86 19.10 -10.90 10.60
C THR A 86 18.60 -12.16 11.27
N LEU A 87 17.42 -12.63 10.86
CA LEU A 87 16.87 -13.91 11.30
C LEU A 87 17.15 -14.94 10.22
N SER A 88 17.98 -15.93 10.53
CA SER A 88 18.27 -17.06 9.64
C SER A 88 18.03 -18.39 10.32
N ILE A 89 16.86 -18.52 10.96
CA ILE A 89 16.50 -19.71 11.74
C ILE A 89 15.25 -20.38 11.16
N ASP A 90 15.29 -21.71 11.10
CA ASP A 90 14.17 -22.54 10.62
C ASP A 90 13.15 -22.81 11.72
N SER A 91 12.62 -21.74 12.30
CA SER A 91 11.61 -21.80 13.35
C SER A 91 10.55 -20.73 13.11
N SER A 92 9.49 -20.78 13.91
CA SER A 92 8.50 -19.71 13.96
C SER A 92 8.99 -18.63 14.91
N VAL A 93 8.95 -17.37 14.46
CA VAL A 93 9.33 -16.22 15.28
C VAL A 93 8.27 -15.13 15.15
N LEU A 94 7.66 -14.78 16.27
CA LEU A 94 6.82 -13.60 16.42
C LEU A 94 7.60 -12.51 17.15
N ILE A 95 7.76 -11.35 16.53
CA ILE A 95 8.28 -10.15 17.18
C ILE A 95 7.17 -9.11 17.22
N LYS A 96 6.83 -8.63 18.42
CA LYS A 96 5.70 -7.70 18.61
C LYS A 96 6.04 -6.50 19.49
N GLY A 97 5.43 -5.36 19.21
CA GLY A 97 5.39 -4.23 20.13
C GLY A 97 4.57 -4.58 21.38
N GLY A 98 5.11 -4.29 22.57
CA GLY A 98 4.52 -4.68 23.86
C GLY A 98 3.45 -3.74 24.42
N ARG A 99 3.14 -2.65 23.72
CA ARG A 99 2.22 -1.59 24.16
C ARG A 99 1.06 -1.41 23.17
N GLU A 100 0.03 -0.68 23.59
CA GLU A 100 -1.08 -0.29 22.70
C GLU A 100 -0.63 0.60 21.54
N ILE A 101 0.44 1.37 21.76
CA ILE A 101 1.10 2.17 20.73
C ILE A 101 2.22 1.32 20.13
N PRO A 102 2.38 1.25 18.79
CA PRO A 102 3.45 0.50 18.14
C PRO A 102 4.84 0.87 18.68
N THR A 103 5.71 -0.14 18.83
CA THR A 103 7.13 0.12 19.09
C THR A 103 7.76 0.68 17.83
N ILE A 104 8.48 1.80 17.96
CA ILE A 104 9.23 2.38 16.85
C ILE A 104 10.54 1.63 16.72
N TRP A 105 10.72 0.94 15.59
CA TRP A 105 11.98 0.26 15.27
C TRP A 105 12.78 1.10 14.28
N SER A 106 14.01 1.44 14.67
CA SER A 106 14.91 2.27 13.87
C SER A 106 16.35 1.75 13.88
N LEU A 107 17.20 2.35 13.03
CA LEU A 107 18.63 2.12 13.00
C LEU A 107 19.38 3.40 13.33
N ASN A 108 20.51 3.27 14.02
CA ASN A 108 21.46 4.34 14.27
C ASN A 108 22.75 4.21 13.43
N ASP A 109 22.86 3.16 12.62
CA ASP A 109 24.07 2.77 11.89
C ASP A 109 23.79 2.61 10.38
N THR A 110 24.84 2.39 9.61
CA THR A 110 24.94 2.34 8.15
C THR A 110 24.49 1.03 7.52
N TYR A 111 23.76 0.18 8.26
CA TYR A 111 23.32 -1.14 7.79
C TYR A 111 22.39 -1.10 6.57
N VAL A 112 22.19 -2.27 5.94
CA VAL A 112 21.51 -2.40 4.63
C VAL A 112 19.98 -2.53 4.75
N PHE A 113 19.47 -2.83 5.94
CA PHE A 113 18.05 -3.00 6.23
C PHE A 113 17.87 -3.00 7.75
N ILE A 114 16.67 -2.74 8.26
CA ILE A 114 16.38 -2.84 9.70
C ILE A 114 16.29 -4.32 10.08
N ILE A 115 15.52 -5.07 9.31
CA ILE A 115 15.28 -6.50 9.53
C ILE A 115 15.48 -7.24 8.21
N TYR A 116 16.24 -8.33 8.25
CA TYR A 116 16.31 -9.34 7.18
C TYR A 116 15.83 -10.69 7.69
N LEU A 117 14.74 -11.17 7.10
CA LEU A 117 14.10 -12.45 7.37
C LEU A 117 14.57 -13.45 6.31
N ASN A 118 15.38 -14.42 6.70
CA ASN A 118 15.94 -15.45 5.83
C ASN A 118 15.51 -16.83 6.35
N GLN A 119 14.78 -17.65 5.57
CA GLN A 119 14.23 -18.95 6.03
C GLN A 119 13.21 -18.86 7.18
N GLY A 120 12.48 -19.92 7.51
CA GLY A 120 11.58 -19.98 8.69
C GLY A 120 10.18 -19.41 8.46
N LYS A 121 9.47 -19.12 9.56
CA LYS A 121 8.14 -18.48 9.58
C LYS A 121 8.19 -17.26 10.47
N HIS A 122 8.04 -16.07 9.91
CA HIS A 122 8.26 -14.83 10.67
C HIS A 122 7.01 -13.96 10.70
N THR A 123 6.70 -13.46 11.88
CA THR A 123 5.60 -12.51 12.11
C THR A 123 6.13 -11.24 12.76
N LEU A 124 5.84 -10.09 12.16
CA LEU A 124 6.08 -8.76 12.71
C LEU A 124 4.73 -8.11 13.05
N LEU A 125 4.52 -7.75 14.31
CA LEU A 125 3.23 -7.26 14.79
C LEU A 125 3.37 -5.94 15.54
N ASN A 126 2.54 -4.96 15.22
CA ASN A 126 2.44 -3.71 15.99
C ASN A 126 3.79 -2.96 16.09
N ILE A 127 4.46 -2.79 14.94
CA ILE A 127 5.75 -2.10 14.84
C ILE A 127 5.61 -0.90 13.88
N GLU A 128 6.20 0.23 14.26
CA GLU A 128 6.39 1.38 13.37
C GLU A 128 7.85 1.41 12.88
N PHE A 129 8.05 1.31 11.57
CA PHE A 129 9.35 1.51 10.93
C PHE A 129 9.45 2.94 10.41
N LYS A 130 10.50 3.66 10.81
CA LYS A 130 10.76 5.03 10.37
C LYS A 130 11.97 5.11 9.46
N PHE A 131 11.85 5.88 8.37
CA PHE A 131 12.98 6.14 7.49
C PHE A 131 14.03 6.97 8.23
N SER A 132 15.29 6.57 8.10
CA SER A 132 16.45 7.37 8.51
C SER A 132 17.14 7.97 7.29
N LEU A 133 17.52 9.26 7.35
CA LEU A 133 18.27 10.02 6.33
C LEU A 133 19.72 9.52 6.11
N VAL A 134 19.98 8.22 6.27
CA VAL A 134 21.34 7.70 6.15
C VAL A 134 21.73 7.72 4.66
N ASN A 135 22.84 8.40 4.34
CA ASN A 135 23.35 8.75 3.00
C ASN A 135 23.70 7.56 2.07
N PHE A 136 23.14 6.36 2.26
CA PHE A 136 23.44 5.18 1.44
C PHE A 136 22.19 4.73 0.68
N ALA A 137 22.36 4.53 -0.62
CA ALA A 137 21.29 4.20 -1.55
C ALA A 137 20.73 2.77 -1.34
N GLY A 138 19.42 2.64 -1.51
CA GLY A 138 18.75 1.43 -1.98
C GLY A 138 18.33 0.40 -0.95
N LYS A 139 18.12 0.79 0.30
CA LYS A 139 18.06 -0.15 1.42
C LYS A 139 16.63 -0.33 1.95
N PRO A 140 16.02 -1.53 1.87
CA PRO A 140 14.67 -1.76 2.37
C PRO A 140 14.63 -1.72 3.90
N MET A 141 13.55 -1.22 4.50
CA MET A 141 13.35 -1.31 5.96
C MET A 141 13.25 -2.78 6.40
N VAL A 142 12.38 -3.53 5.72
CA VAL A 142 12.20 -4.97 5.93
C VAL A 142 12.52 -5.70 4.64
N LYS A 143 13.48 -6.63 4.71
CA LYS A 143 13.75 -7.58 3.65
C LYS A 143 13.34 -8.97 4.09
N ALA A 144 12.69 -9.74 3.23
CA ALA A 144 12.49 -11.15 3.44
C ALA A 144 12.88 -11.97 2.22
N SER A 145 13.54 -13.10 2.43
CA SER A 145 13.96 -13.99 1.36
C SER A 145 13.90 -15.45 1.81
N TYR A 146 13.42 -16.33 0.93
CA TYR A 146 13.45 -17.78 1.14
C TYR A 146 12.71 -18.27 2.39
N THR A 147 11.80 -17.47 2.95
CA THR A 147 11.01 -17.87 4.11
C THR A 147 9.81 -18.70 3.67
N SER A 148 9.38 -19.63 4.51
CA SER A 148 8.13 -20.36 4.26
C SER A 148 6.90 -19.46 4.49
N LYS A 149 7.00 -18.51 5.43
CA LYS A 149 5.97 -17.51 5.71
C LYS A 149 6.58 -16.20 6.17
N VAL A 150 6.08 -15.08 5.63
CA VAL A 150 6.24 -13.73 6.18
C VAL A 150 4.85 -13.16 6.45
N GLU A 151 4.62 -12.73 7.68
CA GLU A 151 3.40 -12.05 8.08
C GLU A 151 3.73 -10.72 8.77
N ILE A 152 3.15 -9.63 8.28
CA ILE A 152 3.31 -8.29 8.86
C ILE A 152 1.93 -7.74 9.13
N VAL A 153 1.64 -7.46 10.40
CA VAL A 153 0.30 -7.14 10.89
C VAL A 153 0.34 -5.90 11.76
N ASP A 154 -0.70 -5.06 11.65
CA ASP A 154 -0.91 -3.86 12.48
C ASP A 154 0.33 -2.93 12.51
N SER A 155 1.09 -2.86 11.42
CA SER A 155 2.38 -2.19 11.38
C SER A 155 2.37 -0.98 10.46
N THR A 156 3.23 0.00 10.75
CA THR A 156 3.33 1.24 9.99
C THR A 156 4.72 1.42 9.40
N PHE A 157 4.79 1.78 8.12
CA PHE A 157 6.01 2.13 7.40
C PHE A 157 5.91 3.59 7.01
N ASN A 158 6.67 4.44 7.70
CA ASN A 158 6.56 5.88 7.58
C ASN A 158 7.81 6.45 6.90
N GLY A 159 7.61 7.00 5.70
CA GLY A 159 8.60 7.80 4.99
C GLY A 159 9.06 9.02 5.77
N ILE A 160 10.03 9.74 5.22
CA ILE A 160 10.56 10.95 5.85
C ILE A 160 9.55 12.10 5.71
N SER A 161 9.16 12.37 4.46
CA SER A 161 8.08 13.27 4.09
C SER A 161 7.78 13.13 2.59
N GLN A 162 6.79 13.87 2.09
CA GLN A 162 6.53 13.98 0.64
C GLN A 162 7.50 14.92 -0.09
N THR A 163 8.23 15.76 0.63
CA THR A 163 9.13 16.77 0.05
C THR A 163 10.59 16.36 0.09
N GLU A 164 10.97 15.57 1.09
CA GLU A 164 12.32 15.03 1.21
C GLU A 164 12.40 13.68 0.51
N ILE A 165 13.28 13.61 -0.47
CA ILE A 165 13.52 12.40 -1.24
C ILE A 165 14.36 11.43 -0.40
N SER A 166 13.92 10.18 -0.35
CA SER A 166 14.67 9.08 0.25
C SER A 166 15.06 8.04 -0.78
N ASN A 167 16.20 7.40 -0.58
CA ASN A 167 16.69 6.33 -1.43
C ASN A 167 16.40 4.93 -0.87
N ASN A 168 15.53 4.81 0.14
CA ASN A 168 15.25 3.55 0.81
C ASN A 168 13.92 2.96 0.32
N SER A 169 13.87 1.64 0.18
CA SER A 169 12.60 0.93 0.00
C SER A 169 11.94 0.69 1.36
N MET A 170 10.64 0.39 1.38
CA MET A 170 9.95 -0.02 2.59
C MET A 170 10.09 -1.53 2.79
N ILE A 171 9.68 -2.29 1.78
CA ILE A 171 9.63 -3.75 1.86
C ILE A 171 10.15 -4.38 0.57
N ILE A 172 11.02 -5.37 0.70
CA ILE A 172 11.39 -6.28 -0.39
C ILE A 172 11.23 -7.71 0.09
N ILE A 173 10.27 -8.45 -0.48
CA ILE A 173 10.03 -9.86 -0.20
C ILE A 173 10.29 -10.65 -1.48
N ALA A 174 11.14 -11.69 -1.40
CA ALA A 174 11.48 -12.53 -2.54
C ALA A 174 11.46 -14.02 -2.17
N PHE A 175 11.05 -14.88 -3.09
CA PHE A 175 11.12 -16.34 -2.94
C PHE A 175 10.45 -16.87 -1.65
N CYS A 176 9.36 -16.24 -1.21
CA CYS A 176 8.62 -16.66 -0.02
C CYS A 176 7.30 -17.32 -0.44
N LYS A 177 6.92 -18.40 0.24
CA LYS A 177 5.72 -19.18 -0.11
C LYS A 177 4.44 -18.51 0.36
N GLU A 178 4.36 -18.11 1.61
CA GLU A 178 3.20 -17.42 2.17
C GLU A 178 3.59 -15.99 2.58
N ILE A 179 2.89 -15.00 2.05
CA ILE A 179 3.19 -13.58 2.24
C ILE A 179 1.90 -12.88 2.64
N ILE A 180 1.86 -12.34 3.85
CA ILE A 180 0.66 -11.71 4.41
C ILE A 180 1.01 -10.31 4.92
N LEU A 181 0.39 -9.29 4.33
CA LEU A 181 0.38 -7.92 4.87
C LEU A 181 -1.05 -7.58 5.28
N LYS A 182 -1.28 -7.30 6.56
CA LYS A 182 -2.64 -7.06 7.08
C LYS A 182 -2.72 -5.85 7.99
N ASN A 183 -3.70 -4.98 7.73
CA ASN A 183 -3.92 -3.75 8.51
C ASN A 183 -2.64 -2.89 8.64
N CYS A 184 -1.82 -2.88 7.59
CA CYS A 184 -0.57 -2.12 7.54
C CYS A 184 -0.80 -0.75 6.92
N THR A 185 -0.01 0.25 7.33
CA THR A 185 -0.02 1.59 6.72
C THR A 185 1.34 1.93 6.15
N PHE A 186 1.39 2.25 4.86
CA PHE A 186 2.55 2.72 4.12
C PHE A 186 2.32 4.17 3.74
N GLN A 187 3.12 5.11 4.23
CA GLN A 187 2.79 6.53 4.06
C GLN A 187 3.96 7.51 4.00
N ASN A 188 3.65 8.70 3.48
CA ASN A 188 4.48 9.90 3.52
C ASN A 188 5.89 9.72 2.95
N ALA A 189 5.96 9.09 1.79
CA ALA A 189 7.21 8.73 1.15
C ALA A 189 7.39 9.47 -0.17
N SER A 190 8.55 10.10 -0.36
CA SER A 190 9.04 10.55 -1.66
C SER A 190 10.34 9.81 -1.94
N ILE A 191 10.38 9.02 -3.01
CA ILE A 191 11.39 7.98 -3.19
C ILE A 191 12.15 8.17 -4.49
N TYR A 192 13.47 8.01 -4.42
CA TYR A 192 14.38 7.94 -5.55
C TYR A 192 15.39 6.82 -5.30
N THR A 193 15.08 5.62 -5.76
CA THR A 193 15.96 4.47 -5.59
C THR A 193 15.93 3.55 -6.80
N ASP A 194 17.02 2.84 -7.03
CA ASP A 194 17.12 1.80 -8.06
C ASP A 194 16.22 0.57 -7.78
N TYR A 195 15.55 0.54 -6.63
CA TYR A 195 14.63 -0.51 -6.22
C TYR A 195 13.20 0.02 -6.09
N GLN A 196 12.20 -0.84 -6.23
CA GLN A 196 10.81 -0.43 -5.99
C GLN A 196 10.56 -0.20 -4.50
N LEU A 197 9.57 0.65 -4.17
CA LEU A 197 9.23 0.97 -2.78
C LEU A 197 8.76 -0.26 -1.99
N ILE A 198 7.79 -0.99 -2.54
CA ILE A 198 7.29 -2.25 -1.98
C ILE A 198 7.28 -3.28 -3.11
N THR A 199 8.17 -4.27 -3.00
CA THR A 199 8.27 -5.37 -3.97
C THR A 199 7.96 -6.70 -3.32
N ILE A 200 7.09 -7.46 -3.96
CA ILE A 200 6.86 -8.87 -3.67
C ILE A 200 7.19 -9.67 -4.93
N SER A 201 8.21 -10.51 -4.87
CA SER A 201 8.59 -11.44 -5.95
C SER A 201 8.42 -12.87 -5.44
N ALA A 202 7.26 -13.47 -5.65
CA ALA A 202 6.92 -14.81 -5.17
C ALA A 202 7.10 -15.85 -6.28
N SER A 203 8.34 -15.97 -6.78
CA SER A 203 8.74 -16.98 -7.77
C SER A 203 8.99 -18.35 -7.11
N VAL A 204 7.99 -18.89 -6.44
CA VAL A 204 7.97 -20.22 -5.84
C VAL A 204 6.64 -20.89 -6.13
N ASP A 205 6.62 -22.22 -6.21
CA ASP A 205 5.39 -22.97 -6.49
C ASP A 205 4.39 -22.89 -5.33
N ASP A 206 3.11 -22.77 -5.71
CA ASP A 206 1.97 -22.59 -4.83
C ASP A 206 2.13 -21.37 -3.90
N ALA A 207 2.63 -20.26 -4.44
CA ALA A 207 2.75 -19.01 -3.70
C ALA A 207 1.37 -18.47 -3.29
N HIS A 208 1.27 -18.00 -2.05
CA HIS A 208 0.06 -17.38 -1.50
C HIS A 208 0.39 -15.99 -1.00
N VAL A 209 -0.19 -14.98 -1.64
CA VAL A 209 0.03 -13.55 -1.31
C VAL A 209 -1.30 -12.93 -0.89
N VAL A 210 -1.35 -12.40 0.32
CA VAL A 210 -2.52 -11.72 0.89
C VAL A 210 -2.16 -10.32 1.33
N ILE A 211 -2.81 -9.32 0.74
CA ILE A 211 -2.69 -7.91 1.12
C ILE A 211 -4.09 -7.45 1.51
N GLN A 212 -4.29 -7.22 2.81
CA GLN A 212 -5.63 -7.02 3.35
C GLN A 212 -5.71 -5.80 4.26
N ASP A 213 -6.76 -4.99 4.07
CA ASP A 213 -7.08 -3.82 4.92
C ASP A 213 -5.90 -2.84 5.09
N CYS A 214 -4.99 -2.81 4.12
CA CYS A 214 -3.80 -1.95 4.15
C CYS A 214 -4.07 -0.59 3.52
N LYS A 215 -3.25 0.39 3.90
CA LYS A 215 -3.33 1.78 3.42
C LYS A 215 -2.01 2.20 2.79
N PHE A 216 -2.06 2.71 1.57
CA PHE A 216 -0.94 3.27 0.82
C PHE A 216 -1.26 4.73 0.55
N ILE A 217 -0.65 5.64 1.29
CA ILE A 217 -1.10 7.04 1.35
C ILE A 217 0.06 7.98 1.09
N ASN A 218 -0.15 9.00 0.25
CA ASN A 218 0.80 10.10 0.13
C ASN A 218 2.20 9.63 -0.33
N ILE A 219 2.25 8.79 -1.36
CA ILE A 219 3.49 8.21 -1.88
C ILE A 219 3.83 8.84 -3.24
N LYS A 220 5.09 9.24 -3.43
CA LYS A 220 5.61 9.79 -4.68
C LYS A 220 6.87 9.02 -5.07
N LEU A 221 6.85 8.38 -6.23
CA LEU A 221 8.01 7.79 -6.86
C LEU A 221 8.58 8.79 -7.86
N ASN A 222 9.84 9.17 -7.68
CA ASN A 222 10.54 10.09 -8.57
C ASN A 222 11.34 9.24 -9.56
N GLU A 223 11.20 9.50 -10.86
CA GLU A 223 11.79 8.78 -12.00
C GLU A 223 11.06 7.52 -12.49
N ASP A 224 11.38 7.15 -13.73
CA ASP A 224 10.73 6.12 -14.56
C ASP A 224 11.20 4.68 -14.28
N ILE A 225 12.24 4.52 -13.46
CA ILE A 225 12.74 3.22 -12.99
C ILE A 225 11.74 2.49 -12.08
N HIS A 226 10.79 3.23 -11.49
CA HIS A 226 9.73 2.69 -10.65
C HIS A 226 8.55 2.22 -11.48
N MET A 227 7.96 1.08 -11.12
CA MET A 227 6.80 0.50 -11.80
C MET A 227 5.49 0.91 -11.11
N ALA A 228 5.41 0.81 -9.78
CA ALA A 228 4.23 1.14 -8.98
C ALA A 228 4.55 1.33 -7.49
N THR A 229 3.60 1.87 -6.71
CA THR A 229 3.72 1.92 -5.24
C THR A 229 3.82 0.51 -4.63
N LEU A 230 3.01 -0.43 -5.09
CA LEU A 230 3.08 -1.85 -4.74
C LEU A 230 3.26 -2.67 -6.02
N GLN A 231 4.35 -3.43 -6.09
CA GLN A 231 4.61 -4.39 -7.16
C GLN A 231 4.55 -5.83 -6.63
N ILE A 232 3.80 -6.68 -7.33
CA ILE A 232 3.73 -8.13 -7.11
C ILE A 232 4.13 -8.83 -8.41
N ALA A 233 5.14 -9.67 -8.36
CA ALA A 233 5.60 -10.51 -9.48
C ALA A 233 5.56 -11.99 -9.07
N VAL A 234 4.99 -12.83 -9.94
CA VAL A 234 4.82 -14.27 -9.73
C VAL A 234 5.10 -15.03 -11.03
N ASN A 235 5.72 -16.22 -10.93
CA ASN A 235 6.18 -17.00 -12.09
C ASN A 235 5.70 -18.46 -12.11
N SER A 236 5.02 -18.91 -11.06
CA SER A 236 4.54 -20.30 -10.87
C SER A 236 3.08 -20.30 -10.45
N THR A 237 2.54 -21.47 -10.10
CA THR A 237 1.21 -21.60 -9.48
C THR A 237 1.07 -20.67 -8.28
N HIS A 238 0.01 -19.87 -8.25
CA HIS A 238 -0.17 -18.88 -7.19
C HIS A 238 -1.63 -18.50 -6.91
N LYS A 239 -1.82 -17.95 -5.72
CA LYS A 239 -3.06 -17.28 -5.28
C LYS A 239 -2.71 -15.90 -4.72
N ILE A 240 -3.26 -14.85 -5.33
CA ILE A 240 -3.11 -13.47 -4.89
C ILE A 240 -4.47 -12.92 -4.46
N GLU A 241 -4.52 -12.36 -3.25
CA GLU A 241 -5.71 -11.72 -2.69
C GLU A 241 -5.37 -10.29 -2.22
N ILE A 242 -5.96 -9.30 -2.88
CA ILE A 242 -5.85 -7.87 -2.56
C ILE A 242 -7.24 -7.40 -2.15
N THR A 243 -7.52 -7.31 -0.85
CA THR A 243 -8.87 -7.03 -0.34
C THR A 243 -8.94 -5.91 0.68
N GLY A 244 -9.91 -5.00 0.53
CA GLY A 244 -10.18 -3.97 1.55
C GLY A 244 -9.10 -2.87 1.64
N ASN A 245 -8.20 -2.78 0.67
CA ASN A 245 -7.08 -1.84 0.72
C ASN A 245 -7.47 -0.46 0.21
N THR A 246 -6.75 0.56 0.67
CA THR A 246 -6.88 1.94 0.19
C THR A 246 -5.56 2.43 -0.38
N PHE A 247 -5.58 2.85 -1.64
CA PHE A 247 -4.48 3.53 -2.31
C PHE A 247 -4.89 4.96 -2.61
N THR A 248 -4.25 5.93 -1.95
CA THR A 248 -4.63 7.34 -2.06
C THR A 248 -3.40 8.22 -2.25
N LYS A 249 -3.43 9.05 -3.29
CA LYS A 249 -2.32 9.97 -3.61
C LYS A 249 -0.99 9.24 -3.79
N CYS A 250 -1.02 8.12 -4.51
CA CYS A 250 0.14 7.49 -5.12
C CYS A 250 0.46 8.24 -6.42
N LEU A 251 1.34 9.23 -6.35
CA LEU A 251 1.62 10.21 -7.41
C LEU A 251 2.88 9.84 -8.18
N ASN A 252 2.75 8.91 -9.13
CA ASN A 252 3.88 8.25 -9.79
C ASN A 252 3.81 8.45 -11.31
N SER A 253 3.68 9.70 -11.74
CA SER A 253 3.42 10.06 -13.15
C SER A 253 4.48 9.58 -14.15
N GLU A 254 5.70 9.32 -13.69
CA GLU A 254 6.80 8.78 -14.50
C GLU A 254 6.87 7.25 -14.46
N SER A 255 6.24 6.62 -13.46
CA SER A 255 6.14 5.17 -13.33
C SER A 255 5.07 4.58 -14.22
N LEU A 256 5.12 3.28 -14.49
CA LEU A 256 4.09 2.58 -15.28
C LEU A 256 2.69 2.81 -14.70
N VAL A 257 2.56 2.76 -13.37
CA VAL A 257 1.27 2.83 -12.66
C VAL A 257 1.41 3.62 -11.36
N GLY A 258 0.32 4.28 -10.97
CA GLY A 258 0.22 4.91 -9.65
C GLY A 258 0.28 3.89 -8.52
N ALA A 259 -0.79 3.13 -8.31
CA ALA A 259 -0.94 2.38 -7.07
C ALA A 259 -0.41 0.93 -7.11
N LEU A 260 -0.93 0.07 -7.98
CA LEU A 260 -0.67 -1.38 -7.93
C LEU A 260 -0.25 -1.96 -9.28
N LEU A 261 0.81 -2.76 -9.30
CA LEU A 261 1.20 -3.57 -10.45
C LEU A 261 1.26 -5.05 -10.07
N ILE A 262 0.56 -5.89 -10.83
CA ILE A 262 0.63 -7.35 -10.73
C ILE A 262 1.18 -7.89 -12.05
N GLY A 263 2.33 -8.55 -11.99
CA GLY A 263 2.95 -9.25 -13.11
C GLY A 263 2.89 -10.76 -12.89
N ASP A 264 2.10 -11.44 -13.72
CA ASP A 264 1.94 -12.89 -13.75
C ASP A 264 2.65 -13.47 -14.97
N GLN A 265 3.81 -14.09 -14.75
CA GLN A 265 4.62 -14.74 -15.78
C GLN A 265 4.51 -16.28 -15.72
N SER A 266 3.46 -16.80 -15.08
CA SER A 266 3.24 -18.25 -14.98
C SER A 266 2.97 -18.91 -16.34
N GLU A 267 3.13 -20.23 -16.40
CA GLU A 267 2.90 -20.99 -17.62
C GLU A 267 1.39 -21.12 -17.92
N LEU A 268 1.03 -21.25 -19.20
CA LEU A 268 -0.37 -21.32 -19.69
C LEU A 268 -1.26 -22.39 -19.03
N ASN A 269 -0.67 -23.41 -18.39
CA ASN A 269 -1.45 -24.50 -17.78
C ASN A 269 -1.64 -24.35 -16.27
N ASP A 270 -1.04 -23.33 -15.66
CA ASP A 270 -1.16 -23.11 -14.22
C ASP A 270 -2.54 -22.57 -13.88
N THR A 271 -3.21 -23.18 -12.90
CA THR A 271 -4.51 -22.72 -12.43
C THR A 271 -4.31 -21.68 -11.32
N ASN A 272 -4.02 -20.44 -11.70
CA ASN A 272 -3.83 -19.37 -10.73
C ASN A 272 -5.13 -18.69 -10.36
N THR A 273 -5.08 -17.92 -9.28
CA THR A 273 -6.20 -17.08 -8.86
C THR A 273 -5.71 -15.71 -8.43
N ILE A 274 -6.31 -14.66 -9.00
CA ILE A 274 -6.03 -13.26 -8.66
C ILE A 274 -7.35 -12.59 -8.29
N ILE A 275 -7.46 -12.16 -7.04
CA ILE A 275 -8.63 -11.50 -6.47
C ILE A 275 -8.24 -10.08 -6.07
N ILE A 276 -8.93 -9.08 -6.60
CA ILE A 276 -8.82 -7.68 -6.25
C ILE A 276 -10.22 -7.20 -5.88
N ASN A 277 -10.56 -7.19 -4.59
CA ASN A 277 -11.93 -6.98 -4.13
C ASN A 277 -12.05 -5.89 -3.07
N ASN A 278 -13.13 -5.09 -3.10
CA ASN A 278 -13.41 -4.08 -2.08
C ASN A 278 -12.24 -3.08 -1.85
N ASN A 279 -11.44 -2.77 -2.87
CA ASN A 279 -10.36 -1.79 -2.73
C ASN A 279 -10.82 -0.40 -3.17
N THR A 280 -10.17 0.63 -2.61
CA THR A 280 -10.36 2.02 -3.02
C THR A 280 -9.08 2.54 -3.64
N PHE A 281 -9.17 3.04 -4.87
CA PHE A 281 -8.09 3.70 -5.60
C PHE A 281 -8.49 5.15 -5.87
N SER A 282 -7.87 6.10 -5.19
CA SER A 282 -8.28 7.51 -5.25
C SER A 282 -7.11 8.46 -5.48
N GLN A 283 -7.25 9.40 -6.41
CA GLN A 283 -6.25 10.47 -6.64
C GLN A 283 -4.84 9.93 -6.94
N ASN A 284 -4.75 8.77 -7.58
CA ASN A 284 -3.48 8.17 -7.97
C ASN A 284 -3.13 8.58 -9.41
N SER A 285 -1.84 8.67 -9.71
CA SER A 285 -1.36 8.99 -11.06
C SER A 285 -0.23 8.05 -11.50
N GLY A 286 -0.28 7.60 -12.75
CA GLY A 286 0.76 6.77 -13.38
C GLY A 286 0.83 7.01 -14.88
N ASN A 287 1.75 6.36 -15.58
CA ASN A 287 1.88 6.52 -17.03
C ASN A 287 0.73 5.83 -17.77
N TYR A 288 0.47 4.55 -17.49
CA TYR A 288 -0.62 3.77 -18.09
C TYR A 288 -1.93 3.89 -17.33
N SER A 289 -1.87 3.88 -16.00
CA SER A 289 -3.06 3.93 -15.12
C SER A 289 -2.69 4.56 -13.77
N GLY A 290 -3.64 5.25 -13.14
CA GLY A 290 -3.50 5.69 -11.76
C GLY A 290 -3.82 4.58 -10.77
N GLY A 291 -4.83 3.75 -11.03
CA GLY A 291 -5.26 2.69 -10.10
C GLY A 291 -4.35 1.46 -10.15
N PHE A 292 -4.56 0.54 -11.09
CA PHE A 292 -3.69 -0.63 -11.19
C PHE A 292 -3.40 -1.08 -12.62
N LEU A 293 -2.33 -1.87 -12.78
CA LEU A 293 -2.04 -2.64 -13.99
C LEU A 293 -1.92 -4.12 -13.67
N LEU A 294 -2.58 -4.93 -14.49
CA LEU A 294 -2.43 -6.38 -14.50
C LEU A 294 -1.75 -6.79 -15.80
N PHE A 295 -0.57 -7.38 -15.69
CA PHE A 295 0.16 -7.98 -16.80
C PHE A 295 0.19 -9.49 -16.59
N THR A 296 -0.27 -10.28 -17.56
CA THR A 296 -0.32 -11.74 -17.43
C THR A 296 0.00 -12.45 -18.74
N ASN A 297 0.86 -13.46 -18.66
CA ASN A 297 1.14 -14.41 -19.73
C ASN A 297 0.24 -15.66 -19.64
N ASN A 298 -0.58 -15.78 -18.59
CA ASN A 298 -1.46 -16.92 -18.37
C ASN A 298 -2.92 -16.47 -18.39
N PRO A 299 -3.54 -16.37 -19.58
CA PRO A 299 -4.93 -15.94 -19.70
C PRO A 299 -5.95 -16.95 -19.13
N PHE A 300 -5.49 -18.11 -18.65
CA PHE A 300 -6.35 -19.15 -18.06
C PHE A 300 -6.44 -19.06 -16.53
N SER A 301 -5.72 -18.10 -15.92
CA SER A 301 -5.88 -17.76 -14.50
C SER A 301 -7.32 -17.31 -14.20
N ASN A 302 -7.76 -17.51 -12.96
CA ASN A 302 -9.06 -17.03 -12.51
C ASN A 302 -8.92 -15.62 -11.96
N TYR A 303 -9.57 -14.65 -12.60
CA TYR A 303 -9.53 -13.25 -12.16
C TYR A 303 -10.88 -12.81 -11.60
N ASN A 304 -10.85 -12.12 -10.46
CA ASN A 304 -12.02 -11.49 -9.86
C ASN A 304 -11.67 -10.09 -9.36
N ILE A 305 -12.21 -9.05 -10.00
CA ILE A 305 -11.84 -7.64 -9.78
C ILE A 305 -13.10 -6.83 -9.37
N ASN A 306 -13.82 -7.34 -8.37
CA ASN A 306 -15.16 -6.87 -8.03
C ASN A 306 -15.20 -5.83 -6.91
N ASN A 307 -16.30 -5.07 -6.87
CA ASN A 307 -16.61 -4.12 -5.79
C ASN A 307 -15.49 -3.08 -5.50
N ASN A 308 -14.68 -2.71 -6.49
CA ASN A 308 -13.64 -1.71 -6.31
C ASN A 308 -14.20 -0.31 -6.58
N THR A 309 -13.70 0.69 -5.84
CA THR A 309 -14.06 2.10 -6.05
C THR A 309 -12.87 2.86 -6.61
N PHE A 310 -13.06 3.48 -7.77
CA PHE A 310 -12.07 4.32 -8.42
C PHE A 310 -12.52 5.77 -8.42
N SER A 311 -11.67 6.69 -7.98
CA SER A 311 -12.01 8.11 -7.96
C SER A 311 -10.84 9.02 -8.27
N SER A 312 -11.01 9.90 -9.25
CA SER A 312 -10.06 10.96 -9.59
C SER A 312 -8.65 10.43 -9.90
N ASN A 313 -8.55 9.21 -10.43
CA ASN A 313 -7.30 8.67 -10.92
C ASN A 313 -6.95 9.32 -12.26
N THR A 314 -5.66 9.46 -12.53
CA THR A 314 -5.17 10.06 -13.78
C THR A 314 -4.05 9.23 -14.38
N ASN A 315 -3.85 9.42 -15.69
CA ASN A 315 -2.68 8.89 -16.36
C ASN A 315 -2.11 9.90 -17.36
N ASN A 316 -0.90 9.64 -17.84
CA ASN A 316 -0.18 10.50 -18.78
C ASN A 316 -0.41 10.13 -20.25
N GLN A 317 -1.33 9.20 -20.54
CA GLN A 317 -1.68 8.83 -21.90
C GLN A 317 -2.41 9.99 -22.61
N THR A 318 -2.06 10.26 -23.87
CA THR A 318 -2.62 11.37 -24.66
C THR A 318 -4.14 11.33 -24.81
N LYS A 319 -4.75 10.14 -24.80
CA LYS A 319 -6.21 9.95 -24.88
C LYS A 319 -6.88 9.85 -23.50
N GLY A 320 -6.12 9.79 -22.41
CA GLY A 320 -6.64 9.61 -21.05
C GLY A 320 -7.43 8.31 -20.87
N VAL A 321 -7.10 7.27 -21.63
CA VAL A 321 -7.77 5.95 -21.61
C VAL A 321 -7.13 5.08 -20.53
N GLY A 322 -7.93 4.31 -19.78
CA GLY A 322 -7.41 3.39 -18.76
C GLY A 322 -6.94 4.09 -17.48
N LYS A 323 -7.58 5.20 -17.08
CA LYS A 323 -7.18 5.97 -15.88
C LYS A 323 -7.25 5.15 -14.60
N ASP A 324 -8.19 4.21 -14.51
CA ASP A 324 -8.41 3.41 -13.31
C ASP A 324 -7.69 2.07 -13.38
N SER A 325 -7.73 1.41 -14.54
CA SER A 325 -7.08 0.12 -14.71
C SER A 325 -6.59 -0.09 -16.15
N TYR A 326 -5.46 -0.77 -16.27
CA TYR A 326 -4.90 -1.24 -17.53
C TYR A 326 -4.63 -2.74 -17.43
N LEU A 327 -5.17 -3.52 -18.37
CA LEU A 327 -5.01 -4.98 -18.41
C LEU A 327 -4.22 -5.40 -19.66
N MET A 328 -3.20 -6.22 -19.48
CA MET A 328 -2.36 -6.73 -20.56
C MET A 328 -2.33 -8.26 -20.49
N PHE A 329 -2.90 -8.91 -21.50
CA PHE A 329 -2.89 -10.37 -21.64
C PHE A 329 -2.01 -10.76 -22.82
N LYS A 330 -1.09 -11.70 -22.61
CA LYS A 330 -0.27 -12.31 -23.68
C LYS A 330 -0.66 -13.76 -23.94
N ASP A 331 -0.18 -14.29 -25.07
CA ASP A 331 -0.19 -15.72 -25.44
C ASP A 331 -1.58 -16.36 -25.46
N LEU A 332 -2.56 -15.63 -26.01
CA LEU A 332 -3.94 -16.08 -26.14
C LEU A 332 -4.13 -17.04 -27.32
N LYS A 333 -5.20 -17.84 -27.28
CA LYS A 333 -5.58 -18.78 -28.35
C LYS A 333 -6.36 -18.09 -29.48
N ASP A 334 -6.22 -18.63 -30.69
CA ASP A 334 -6.65 -18.07 -32.00
C ASP A 334 -8.16 -17.86 -32.25
N ASP A 335 -9.04 -17.94 -31.24
CA ASP A 335 -10.50 -17.91 -31.46
C ASP A 335 -11.26 -16.82 -30.68
N LEU A 336 -10.55 -15.85 -30.10
CA LEU A 336 -11.19 -14.78 -29.33
C LEU A 336 -11.65 -13.62 -30.23
N THR A 337 -12.89 -13.20 -30.05
CA THR A 337 -13.43 -11.98 -30.68
C THR A 337 -13.46 -10.83 -29.68
N GLU A 338 -13.44 -9.59 -30.17
CA GLU A 338 -13.51 -8.39 -29.33
C GLU A 338 -14.73 -8.40 -28.38
N ASP A 339 -15.89 -8.86 -28.85
CA ASP A 339 -17.13 -8.92 -28.06
C ASP A 339 -17.03 -9.90 -26.89
N ILE A 340 -16.44 -11.08 -27.12
CA ILE A 340 -16.23 -12.09 -26.08
C ILE A 340 -15.29 -11.53 -25.00
N VAL A 341 -14.19 -10.91 -25.43
CA VAL A 341 -13.20 -10.31 -24.53
C VAL A 341 -13.82 -9.18 -23.73
N ARG A 342 -14.51 -8.24 -24.39
CA ARG A 342 -15.19 -7.13 -23.71
C ARG A 342 -16.19 -7.61 -22.67
N SER A 343 -16.98 -8.63 -23.00
CA SER A 343 -17.95 -9.23 -22.08
C SER A 343 -17.26 -9.86 -20.86
N ALA A 344 -16.17 -10.60 -21.08
CA ALA A 344 -15.38 -11.21 -20.01
C ALA A 344 -14.78 -10.13 -19.09
N ILE A 345 -14.12 -9.10 -19.62
CA ILE A 345 -13.55 -8.00 -18.83
C ILE A 345 -14.65 -7.26 -18.06
N THR A 346 -15.80 -6.99 -18.68
CA THR A 346 -16.94 -6.36 -17.98
C THR A 346 -17.38 -7.18 -16.78
N SER A 347 -17.46 -8.52 -16.92
CA SER A 347 -17.85 -9.41 -15.83
C SER A 347 -16.82 -9.48 -14.69
N MET A 348 -15.53 -9.31 -14.98
CA MET A 348 -14.47 -9.27 -13.96
C MET A 348 -14.67 -8.10 -12.99
N PHE A 349 -15.17 -6.96 -13.49
CA PHE A 349 -15.36 -5.72 -12.72
C PHE A 349 -16.75 -5.57 -12.10
N ASN A 350 -17.42 -6.68 -11.80
CA ASN A 350 -18.77 -6.64 -11.26
C ASN A 350 -18.87 -5.76 -9.99
N ASN A 351 -19.88 -4.89 -9.94
CA ASN A 351 -20.13 -3.90 -8.88
C ASN A 351 -19.00 -2.89 -8.63
N SER A 352 -17.95 -2.85 -9.45
CA SER A 352 -16.94 -1.80 -9.36
C SER A 352 -17.49 -0.49 -9.92
N ILE A 353 -17.11 0.64 -9.33
CA ILE A 353 -17.60 1.98 -9.72
C ILE A 353 -16.44 2.93 -9.99
N SER A 354 -16.64 3.89 -10.87
CA SER A 354 -15.63 4.88 -11.28
C SER A 354 -16.25 6.27 -11.44
N ASP A 355 -15.47 7.33 -11.25
CA ASP A 355 -15.83 8.70 -11.65
C ASP A 355 -15.24 9.12 -13.01
N ALA A 356 -14.60 8.20 -13.73
CA ALA A 356 -14.12 8.44 -15.09
C ALA A 356 -15.29 8.51 -16.08
N ASP A 357 -15.37 9.60 -16.84
CA ASP A 357 -16.44 9.84 -17.82
C ASP A 357 -16.56 8.73 -18.89
N LYS A 358 -15.41 8.14 -19.26
CA LYS A 358 -15.30 7.06 -20.25
C LYS A 358 -14.00 6.29 -20.06
N ASP A 359 -13.97 5.08 -20.62
CA ASP A 359 -12.76 4.28 -20.77
C ASP A 359 -12.02 4.06 -19.44
N SER A 360 -12.78 3.85 -18.35
CA SER A 360 -12.27 3.60 -16.99
C SER A 360 -11.20 2.50 -16.98
N VAL A 361 -11.49 1.40 -17.66
CA VAL A 361 -10.61 0.24 -17.80
C VAL A 361 -10.23 0.09 -19.27
N HIS A 362 -8.93 -0.02 -19.53
CA HIS A 362 -8.39 -0.33 -20.85
C HIS A 362 -7.75 -1.72 -20.84
N TYR A 363 -7.81 -2.41 -21.98
CA TYR A 363 -7.24 -3.74 -22.12
C TYR A 363 -6.60 -3.94 -23.49
N THR A 364 -5.49 -4.70 -23.49
CA THR A 364 -4.79 -5.16 -24.70
C THR A 364 -4.53 -6.65 -24.60
N LEU A 365 -4.70 -7.33 -25.72
CA LEU A 365 -4.44 -8.75 -25.90
C LEU A 365 -3.41 -8.89 -27.02
N SER A 366 -2.33 -9.62 -26.73
CA SER A 366 -1.22 -9.79 -27.66
C SER A 366 -1.00 -11.26 -28.01
N LEU A 367 -0.64 -11.53 -29.27
CA LEU A 367 -0.19 -12.82 -29.78
C LEU A 367 1.17 -12.59 -30.46
N ASP A 368 2.20 -13.35 -30.07
CA ASP A 368 3.58 -13.19 -30.58
C ASP A 368 4.08 -11.73 -30.52
N ASP A 369 3.82 -11.05 -29.39
CA ASP A 369 4.11 -9.63 -29.14
C ASP A 369 3.38 -8.60 -30.03
N GLU A 370 2.49 -9.02 -30.93
CA GLU A 370 1.61 -8.12 -31.68
C GLU A 370 0.25 -7.95 -30.97
N ILE A 371 -0.23 -6.71 -30.84
CA ILE A 371 -1.57 -6.44 -30.29
C ILE A 371 -2.61 -6.85 -31.32
N VAL A 372 -3.42 -7.86 -30.98
CA VAL A 372 -4.48 -8.39 -31.85
C VAL A 372 -5.86 -7.85 -31.48
N ILE A 373 -6.10 -7.56 -30.20
CA ILE A 373 -7.34 -6.96 -29.72
C ILE A 373 -6.97 -5.85 -28.73
N GLU A 374 -7.56 -4.67 -28.93
CA GLU A 374 -7.44 -3.51 -28.04
C GLU A 374 -8.84 -2.95 -27.79
N GLY A 375 -9.12 -2.56 -26.54
CA GLY A 375 -10.41 -1.95 -26.23
C GLY A 375 -10.49 -1.35 -24.84
N SER A 376 -11.68 -0.87 -24.51
CA SER A 376 -11.99 -0.26 -23.23
C SER A 376 -13.40 -0.60 -22.78
N ILE A 377 -13.63 -0.50 -21.47
CA ILE A 377 -14.96 -0.48 -20.87
C ILE A 377 -15.08 0.74 -19.95
N THR A 378 -16.31 1.22 -19.78
CA THR A 378 -16.64 2.27 -18.82
C THR A 378 -17.40 1.64 -17.66
N LEU A 379 -16.90 1.85 -16.44
CA LEU A 379 -17.57 1.34 -15.24
C LEU A 379 -18.77 2.23 -14.87
N PRO A 380 -19.76 1.71 -14.13
CA PRO A 380 -20.84 2.52 -13.58
C PRO A 380 -20.31 3.72 -12.78
N SER A 381 -20.97 4.86 -12.95
CA SER A 381 -20.61 6.09 -12.23
C SER A 381 -20.83 5.93 -10.72
N ILE A 382 -19.96 6.54 -9.91
CA ILE A 382 -20.23 6.70 -8.47
C ILE A 382 -21.58 7.41 -8.31
N PRO A 383 -22.57 6.82 -7.61
CA PRO A 383 -23.84 7.48 -7.41
C PRO A 383 -23.61 8.83 -6.73
N PRO A 384 -24.27 9.91 -7.16
CA PRO A 384 -24.19 11.16 -6.44
C PRO A 384 -24.60 10.91 -4.98
N PRO A 385 -23.92 11.54 -4.00
CA PRO A 385 -24.29 11.39 -2.60
C PRO A 385 -25.78 11.68 -2.48
N GLU A 386 -26.52 10.78 -1.81
CA GLU A 386 -27.96 10.96 -1.61
C GLU A 386 -28.20 12.39 -1.13
N PRO A 387 -29.16 13.13 -1.74
CA PRO A 387 -29.48 14.47 -1.30
C PRO A 387 -29.76 14.39 0.19
N SER A 388 -29.00 15.16 0.97
CA SER A 388 -29.13 15.16 2.42
C SER A 388 -30.61 15.26 2.76
N PRO A 389 -31.13 14.45 3.71
CA PRO A 389 -32.51 14.54 4.13
C PRO A 389 -32.84 16.02 4.32
N PRO A 390 -33.98 16.52 3.81
CA PRO A 390 -34.33 17.91 3.97
C PRO A 390 -34.13 18.24 5.45
N GLY A 391 -33.18 19.14 5.71
CA GLY A 391 -32.84 19.50 7.09
C GLY A 391 -34.12 19.88 7.81
N PRO A 392 -34.22 19.65 9.14
CA PRO A 392 -35.40 20.04 9.89
C PRO A 392 -35.78 21.46 9.48
N VAL A 393 -37.02 21.61 9.01
CA VAL A 393 -37.58 22.91 8.60
C VAL A 393 -37.17 23.91 9.66
N PRO A 394 -36.43 24.97 9.31
CA PRO A 394 -35.98 25.95 10.28
C PRO A 394 -37.20 26.38 11.10
N PRO A 395 -37.15 26.34 12.44
CA PRO A 395 -38.23 26.90 13.23
C PRO A 395 -38.47 28.33 12.76
N GLU A 396 -39.75 28.68 12.67
CA GLU A 396 -40.25 29.99 12.24
C GLU A 396 -39.36 31.11 12.82
N PRO A 397 -38.91 32.08 12.00
CA PRO A 397 -37.86 33.01 12.38
C PRO A 397 -38.24 33.75 13.66
N VAL A 398 -37.52 33.44 14.74
CA VAL A 398 -37.50 34.28 15.94
C VAL A 398 -37.02 35.67 15.50
N PRO A 399 -37.66 36.76 15.95
CA PRO A 399 -37.29 38.13 15.59
C PRO A 399 -35.77 38.34 15.76
N PRO A 400 -35.09 38.96 14.79
CA PRO A 400 -33.63 39.04 14.81
C PRO A 400 -33.16 39.78 16.06
N GLU A 401 -32.36 39.10 16.88
CA GLU A 401 -31.51 39.78 17.86
C GLU A 401 -30.56 40.75 17.12
N PRO A 402 -30.26 41.92 17.71
CA PRO A 402 -29.46 42.95 17.08
C PRO A 402 -28.08 42.43 16.71
N VAL A 403 -27.79 42.40 15.42
CA VAL A 403 -26.50 41.99 14.86
C VAL A 403 -25.37 42.81 15.51
N PRO A 404 -24.36 42.17 16.13
CA PRO A 404 -23.20 42.90 16.63
C PRO A 404 -22.49 43.54 15.45
N LYS A 405 -22.40 44.88 15.45
CA LYS A 405 -21.67 45.63 14.43
C LYS A 405 -20.24 45.08 14.32
N LYS A 406 -19.91 44.47 13.17
CA LYS A 406 -18.54 44.11 12.83
C LYS A 406 -17.66 45.36 12.94
N LYS A 407 -16.74 45.36 13.90
CA LYS A 407 -15.71 46.41 14.00
C LYS A 407 -14.81 46.28 12.78
N HIS A 408 -14.93 47.21 11.84
CA HIS A 408 -13.95 47.38 10.78
C HIS A 408 -12.59 47.66 11.42
N LEU A 409 -11.60 46.80 11.17
CA LEU A 409 -10.23 47.11 11.52
C LEU A 409 -9.81 48.34 10.72
N SER A 410 -9.41 49.38 11.46
CA SER A 410 -8.90 50.63 10.92
C SER A 410 -7.66 50.36 10.06
N ILE A 411 -7.56 51.04 8.92
CA ILE A 411 -6.43 50.93 7.98
C ILE A 411 -5.09 51.17 8.68
N TYR A 412 -5.08 51.95 9.77
CA TYR A 412 -3.90 52.22 10.59
C TYR A 412 -3.38 50.98 11.34
N TYR A 413 -4.24 50.02 11.69
CA TYR A 413 -3.80 48.75 12.30
C TYR A 413 -3.05 47.87 11.32
N ILE A 414 -3.47 47.86 10.05
CA ILE A 414 -2.79 47.11 8.98
C ILE A 414 -1.42 47.73 8.72
N ILE A 415 -1.34 49.06 8.65
CA ILE A 415 -0.06 49.78 8.49
C ILE A 415 0.88 49.51 9.68
N GLY A 416 0.35 49.47 10.91
CA GLY A 416 1.13 49.16 12.11
C GLY A 416 1.77 47.77 12.08
N ILE A 417 1.04 46.75 11.63
CA ILE A 417 1.55 45.37 11.51
C ILE A 417 2.63 45.27 10.42
N SER A 418 2.46 45.99 9.30
CA SER A 418 3.45 46.02 8.22
C SER A 418 4.76 46.70 8.63
N VAL A 419 4.68 47.84 9.32
CA VAL A 419 5.89 48.55 9.79
C VAL A 419 6.61 47.77 10.89
N GLY A 420 5.87 47.16 11.83
CA GLY A 420 6.46 46.33 12.88
C GLY A 420 7.24 45.13 12.31
N SER A 421 6.68 44.46 11.31
CA SER A 421 7.34 43.33 10.64
C SER A 421 8.65 43.74 9.96
N PHE A 422 8.71 44.93 9.35
CA PHE A 422 9.91 45.42 8.69
C PHE A 422 11.05 45.70 9.67
N VAL A 423 10.75 46.32 10.82
CA VAL A 423 11.75 46.60 11.86
C VAL A 423 12.35 45.31 12.42
N ILE A 424 11.53 44.29 12.65
CA ILE A 424 12.00 42.98 13.17
C ILE A 424 12.97 42.32 12.18
N ILE A 425 12.66 42.36 10.88
CA ILE A 425 13.55 41.79 9.84
C ILE A 425 14.92 42.50 9.83
N VAL A 426 14.94 43.83 9.93
CA VAL A 426 16.20 44.60 9.98
C VAL A 426 17.04 44.26 11.22
N VAL A 427 16.40 44.06 12.38
CA VAL A 427 17.09 43.66 13.61
C VAL A 427 17.69 42.27 13.46
N ILE A 428 16.95 41.31 12.91
CA ILE A 428 17.44 39.94 12.69
C ILE A 428 18.65 39.94 11.75
N ILE A 429 18.60 40.69 10.65
CA ILE A 429 19.72 40.80 9.70
C ILE A 429 20.95 41.39 10.39
N SER A 430 20.76 42.43 11.21
CA SER A 430 21.85 43.07 11.95
C SER A 430 22.53 42.12 12.94
N ILE A 431 21.75 41.28 13.65
CA ILE A 431 22.27 40.25 14.56
C ILE A 431 23.06 39.20 13.78
N ILE A 432 22.55 38.71 12.65
CA ILE A 432 23.23 37.73 11.81
C ILE A 432 24.58 38.26 11.33
N ILE A 433 24.62 39.50 10.83
CA ILE A 433 25.87 40.15 10.40
C ILE A 433 26.86 40.26 11.56
N GLY A 434 26.40 40.68 12.75
CA GLY A 434 27.24 40.76 13.94
C GLY A 434 27.85 39.41 14.34
N VAL A 435 27.06 38.33 14.31
CA VAL A 435 27.54 36.98 14.62
C VAL A 435 28.56 36.48 13.59
N VAL A 436 28.34 36.76 12.30
CA VAL A 436 29.27 36.38 11.23
C VAL A 436 30.59 37.13 11.33
N LEU A 437 30.55 38.43 11.63
CA LEU A 437 31.76 39.24 11.80
C LEU A 437 32.53 38.89 13.08
N TYR A 438 31.84 38.49 14.16
CA TYR A 438 32.48 38.06 15.40
C TYR A 438 33.18 36.69 15.29
N LYS A 439 32.76 35.85 14.34
CA LYS A 439 33.38 34.54 14.07
C LYS A 439 34.57 34.59 13.10
N ARG A 440 34.90 35.76 12.55
CA ARG A 440 36.13 36.00 11.78
C ARG A 440 37.12 36.77 12.63
#